data_AF-A0A7W8NM86-F1
#
_entry.id   AF-A0A7W8NM86-F1
#
_cell.length_a   1.000
_cell.length_b   1.000
_cell.length_c   1.000
_cell.angle_alpha   90.00
_cell.angle_beta   90.00
_cell.angle_gamma   90.00
#
_symmetry.space_group_name_H-M   'P 1'
#
loop_
_entity.id
_entity.type
_entity.pdbx_description
1 polymer ?
#
loop_
_entity_poly.entity_id
_entity_poly.type
_entity_poly.pdbx_seq_one_letter_code
_entity_poly.pdbx_strand_id
1 'polypeptide(L)'
;MSDTHATPYHLHTSIAAWQRGDLTRDDLVRTLIRLSPEDGQLVHDVIHDLCAGRPGGGPPQGASADDWRAELMASRARTWRVPAVAGLLVGPEVLVLTDGREGVVLRDTGTQCLPASVCASMMLLCETIVMAHTALDQQELQKLQQQRVDATSTSLSEIDRIP
;
A
#
# COMPACT_ATOMS: atom_id res chain seq x y z
N MET A 1 -21.17 -11.55 -12.79
CA MET A 1 -20.13 -10.52 -12.95
C MET A 1 -18.82 -11.26 -12.91
N SER A 2 -18.12 -11.37 -14.04
CA SER A 2 -16.92 -12.19 -14.14
C SER A 2 -15.81 -11.57 -13.29
N ASP A 3 -15.34 -12.31 -12.29
CA ASP A 3 -14.12 -12.03 -11.56
C ASP A 3 -12.98 -11.98 -12.57
N THR A 4 -12.66 -10.77 -13.03
CA THR A 4 -11.52 -10.56 -13.89
C THR A 4 -10.32 -10.64 -12.97
N HIS A 5 -9.69 -11.81 -12.88
CA HIS A 5 -8.41 -11.97 -12.20
C HIS A 5 -7.45 -10.91 -12.75
N ALA A 6 -6.85 -10.13 -11.85
CA ALA A 6 -5.83 -9.17 -12.23
C ALA A 6 -4.69 -9.92 -12.93
N THR A 7 -4.14 -9.32 -13.99
CA THR A 7 -2.97 -9.86 -14.70
C THR A 7 -1.88 -8.79 -14.73
N PRO A 8 -0.60 -9.16 -14.90
CA PRO A 8 0.47 -8.16 -15.06
C PRO A 8 0.17 -7.20 -16.22
N TYR A 9 -0.33 -7.74 -17.34
CA TYR A 9 -0.76 -6.94 -18.50
C TYR A 9 -1.81 -5.88 -18.13
N HIS A 10 -2.84 -6.24 -17.35
CA HIS A 10 -3.86 -5.28 -16.92
C HIS A 10 -3.27 -4.16 -16.06
N LEU A 11 -2.36 -4.49 -15.14
CA LEU A 11 -1.69 -3.49 -14.32
C LEU A 11 -0.80 -2.57 -15.14
N HIS A 12 0.02 -3.10 -16.05
CA HIS A 12 0.81 -2.28 -16.99
C HIS A 12 -0.06 -1.32 -17.79
N THR A 13 -1.18 -1.84 -18.32
CA THR A 13 -2.11 -1.03 -19.13
C THR A 13 -2.74 0.08 -18.29
N SER A 14 -3.06 -0.20 -17.02
CA SER A 14 -3.61 0.79 -16.07
C SER A 14 -2.58 1.86 -15.71
N ILE A 15 -1.32 1.47 -15.44
CA ILE A 15 -0.23 2.40 -15.16
C ILE A 15 0.01 3.30 -16.38
N ALA A 16 0.08 2.72 -17.58
CA ALA A 16 0.26 3.48 -18.82
C ALA A 16 -0.93 4.40 -19.13
N ALA A 17 -2.16 3.96 -18.87
CA ALA A 17 -3.36 4.78 -19.02
C ALA A 17 -3.32 5.98 -18.05
N TRP A 18 -2.92 5.76 -16.79
CA TRP A 18 -2.74 6.85 -15.84
C TRP A 18 -1.66 7.84 -16.29
N GLN A 19 -0.52 7.37 -16.77
CA GLN A 19 0.58 8.21 -17.26
C GLN A 19 0.23 9.01 -18.51
N ARG A 20 -0.77 8.57 -19.29
CA ARG A 20 -1.31 9.33 -20.44
C ARG A 20 -2.45 10.27 -20.06
N GLY A 21 -2.96 10.20 -18.83
CA GLY A 21 -4.14 10.95 -18.37
C GLY A 21 -5.48 10.29 -18.75
N ASP A 22 -5.46 9.06 -19.27
CA ASP A 22 -6.67 8.28 -19.63
C ASP A 22 -7.34 7.64 -18.40
N LEU A 23 -6.61 7.49 -17.29
CA LEU A 23 -7.06 6.92 -16.02
C LEU A 23 -6.71 7.86 -14.87
N THR A 24 -7.59 8.01 -13.89
CA THR A 24 -7.28 8.82 -12.72
C THR A 24 -6.31 8.07 -11.78
N ARG A 25 -5.54 8.83 -10.99
CA ARG A 25 -4.68 8.26 -9.94
C ARG A 25 -5.47 7.40 -8.95
N ASP A 26 -6.65 7.87 -8.55
CA ASP A 26 -7.51 7.17 -7.60
C ASP A 26 -8.01 5.84 -8.15
N ASP A 27 -8.29 5.75 -9.45
CA ASP A 27 -8.68 4.50 -10.09
C ASP A 27 -7.52 3.51 -10.20
N LEU A 28 -6.30 3.99 -10.46
CA LEU A 28 -5.10 3.16 -10.40
C LEU A 28 -4.85 2.63 -8.98
N VAL A 29 -4.91 3.49 -7.97
CA VAL A 29 -4.78 3.10 -6.56
C VAL A 29 -5.87 2.08 -6.21
N ARG A 30 -7.12 2.33 -6.60
CA ARG A 30 -8.24 1.40 -6.38
C ARG A 30 -7.99 0.03 -7.00
N THR A 31 -7.41 -0.01 -8.20
CA THR A 31 -7.02 -1.26 -8.86
C THR A 31 -5.97 -2.01 -8.05
N LEU A 32 -4.90 -1.32 -7.61
CA LEU A 32 -3.81 -1.92 -6.84
C LEU A 32 -4.23 -2.40 -5.45
N ILE A 33 -5.07 -1.64 -4.73
CA ILE A 33 -5.54 -2.05 -3.39
C ILE A 33 -6.61 -3.16 -3.44
N ARG A 34 -7.15 -3.48 -4.62
CA ARG A 34 -8.12 -4.58 -4.78
C ARG A 34 -7.48 -5.92 -5.11
N LEU A 35 -6.18 -5.95 -5.41
CA LEU A 35 -5.42 -7.19 -5.58
C LEU A 35 -5.59 -8.08 -4.35
N SER A 36 -5.77 -9.39 -4.54
CA SER A 36 -5.90 -10.34 -3.43
C SER A 36 -4.62 -10.38 -2.59
N PRO A 37 -4.68 -10.78 -1.30
CA PRO A 37 -3.49 -10.92 -0.46
C PRO A 37 -2.43 -11.88 -1.02
N GLU A 38 -2.85 -12.83 -1.86
CA GLU A 38 -2.01 -13.84 -2.54
C GLU A 38 -1.38 -13.37 -3.86
N ASP A 39 -1.76 -12.19 -4.35
CA ASP A 39 -1.28 -11.63 -5.63
C ASP A 39 0.12 -10.98 -5.53
N GLY A 40 0.90 -11.32 -4.49
CA GLY A 40 2.25 -10.76 -4.33
C GLY A 40 3.16 -11.02 -5.54
N GLN A 41 3.03 -12.20 -6.18
CA GLN A 41 3.81 -12.56 -7.37
C GLN A 41 3.46 -11.66 -8.55
N LEU A 42 2.19 -11.29 -8.70
CA LEU A 42 1.75 -10.39 -9.76
C LEU A 42 2.36 -8.99 -9.61
N VAL A 43 2.61 -8.54 -8.38
CA VAL A 43 3.33 -7.29 -8.12
C VAL A 43 4.81 -7.41 -8.50
N HIS A 44 5.44 -8.56 -8.22
CA HIS A 44 6.83 -8.83 -8.64
C HIS A 44 6.97 -8.76 -10.16
N ASP A 45 6.09 -9.45 -10.87
CA ASP A 45 6.11 -9.50 -12.34
C ASP A 45 5.99 -8.08 -12.93
N VAL A 46 5.11 -7.24 -12.38
CA VAL A 46 4.96 -5.84 -12.81
C VAL A 46 6.21 -5.02 -12.50
N ILE A 47 6.80 -5.14 -11.31
CA ILE A 47 8.04 -4.44 -10.95
C ILE A 47 9.15 -4.83 -11.94
N HIS A 48 9.32 -6.13 -12.18
CA HIS A 48 10.33 -6.68 -13.05
C HIS A 48 10.18 -6.15 -14.48
N ASP A 49 8.98 -6.26 -15.05
CA ASP A 49 8.68 -5.81 -16.41
C ASP A 49 8.88 -4.29 -16.58
N LEU A 50 8.53 -3.49 -15.56
CA LEU A 50 8.73 -2.04 -15.60
C LEU A 50 10.21 -1.65 -15.56
N CYS A 51 11.05 -2.48 -14.95
CA CYS A 51 12.49 -2.28 -14.89
C CYS A 51 13.28 -2.98 -16.00
N ALA A 52 12.71 -4.01 -16.63
CA ALA A 52 13.32 -4.72 -17.73
C ALA A 52 13.64 -3.75 -18.88
N GLY A 53 14.94 -3.54 -19.14
CA GLY A 53 15.43 -2.66 -20.21
C GLY A 53 15.63 -1.20 -19.83
N ARG A 54 15.42 -0.80 -18.58
CA ARG A 54 15.74 0.56 -18.10
C ARG A 54 17.05 0.54 -17.30
N PRO A 55 18.05 1.39 -17.62
CA PRO A 55 19.21 1.54 -16.76
C PRO A 55 18.73 2.01 -15.38
N GLY A 56 19.25 1.38 -14.31
CA GLY A 56 18.89 1.68 -12.93
C GLY A 56 18.82 3.18 -12.70
N GLY A 57 17.65 3.64 -12.26
CA GLY A 57 17.34 5.07 -12.19
C GLY A 57 18.33 5.79 -11.28
N GLY A 58 18.88 6.92 -11.78
CA GLY A 58 19.58 7.89 -10.96
C GLY A 58 18.70 8.42 -9.83
N PRO A 59 19.20 9.30 -8.95
CA PRO A 59 18.40 9.85 -7.86
C PRO A 59 17.07 10.41 -8.39
N PRO A 60 15.96 10.24 -7.64
CA PRO A 60 14.65 10.74 -8.06
C PRO A 60 14.75 12.20 -8.49
N GLN A 61 14.47 12.46 -9.76
CA GLN A 61 14.73 13.76 -10.37
C GLN A 61 13.87 14.83 -9.68
N GLY A 62 14.52 15.93 -9.29
CA GLY A 62 13.86 17.22 -9.03
C GLY A 62 13.25 17.47 -7.65
N ALA A 63 13.22 16.49 -6.75
CA ALA A 63 12.68 16.66 -5.40
C ALA A 63 13.78 16.71 -4.34
N SER A 64 13.68 17.64 -3.38
CA SER A 64 14.62 17.72 -2.27
C SER A 64 14.47 16.52 -1.32
N ALA A 65 15.45 16.30 -0.45
CA ALA A 65 15.35 15.27 0.60
C ALA A 65 14.16 15.53 1.55
N ASP A 66 13.83 16.80 1.80
CA ASP A 66 12.69 17.18 2.63
C ASP A 66 11.36 16.89 1.95
N ASP A 67 11.25 17.10 0.64
CA ASP A 67 10.05 16.77 -0.13
C ASP A 67 9.81 15.26 -0.11
N TRP A 68 10.86 14.46 -0.32
CA TRP A 68 10.78 13.00 -0.23
C TRP A 68 10.41 12.52 1.18
N ARG A 69 10.95 13.16 2.22
CA ARG A 69 10.58 12.84 3.59
C ARG A 69 9.11 13.16 3.84
N ALA A 70 8.61 14.30 3.39
CA ALA A 70 7.20 14.67 3.52
C ALA A 70 6.30 13.69 2.76
N GLU A 71 6.67 13.33 1.53
CA GLU A 71 5.99 12.35 0.68
C GLU A 71 5.84 10.98 1.38
N LEU A 72 6.95 10.47 1.91
CA LEU A 72 6.97 9.17 2.60
C LEU A 72 6.21 9.20 3.93
N MET A 73 6.28 10.31 4.68
CA MET A 73 5.54 10.44 5.95
C MET A 73 4.03 10.58 5.75
N ALA A 74 3.59 11.12 4.61
CA ALA A 74 2.17 11.19 4.24
C ALA A 74 1.66 9.91 3.56
N SER A 75 2.53 8.93 3.32
CA SER A 75 2.18 7.73 2.57
C SER A 75 1.31 6.77 3.38
N ARG A 76 0.36 6.15 2.69
CA ARG A 76 -0.31 4.93 3.15
C ARG A 76 0.43 3.73 2.59
N ALA A 77 0.31 2.58 3.25
CA ALA A 77 0.96 1.36 2.81
C ALA A 77 0.00 0.18 2.70
N ARG A 78 0.33 -0.73 1.79
CA ARG A 78 -0.20 -2.10 1.71
C ARG A 78 0.96 -3.06 1.57
N THR A 79 0.82 -4.25 2.15
CA THR A 79 1.79 -5.35 1.97
C THR A 79 1.08 -6.62 1.53
N TRP A 80 1.73 -7.38 0.64
CA TRP A 80 1.43 -8.78 0.32
C TRP A 80 2.51 -9.61 0.99
N ARG A 81 2.14 -10.55 1.86
CA ARG A 81 3.11 -11.28 2.71
C ARG A 81 3.38 -12.70 2.24
N VAL A 82 2.43 -13.32 1.54
CA VAL A 82 2.47 -14.73 1.11
C VAL A 82 1.72 -14.84 -0.22
N PRO A 83 2.18 -15.66 -1.20
CA PRO A 83 3.41 -16.44 -1.19
C PRO A 83 4.68 -15.62 -1.51
N ALA A 84 4.52 -14.47 -2.15
CA ALA A 84 5.62 -13.57 -2.50
C ALA A 84 5.45 -12.23 -1.77
N VAL A 85 6.53 -11.74 -1.17
CA VAL A 85 6.52 -10.52 -0.36
C VAL A 85 6.59 -9.28 -1.26
N ALA A 86 5.61 -8.39 -1.16
CA ALA A 86 5.61 -7.12 -1.89
C ALA A 86 4.98 -6.00 -1.07
N GLY A 87 5.28 -4.76 -1.42
CA GLY A 87 4.82 -3.55 -0.77
C GLY A 87 4.36 -2.51 -1.79
N LEU A 88 3.33 -1.75 -1.39
CA LEU A 88 2.86 -0.56 -2.08
C LEU A 88 2.87 0.60 -1.09
N LEU A 89 3.54 1.70 -1.44
CA LEU A 89 3.34 3.02 -0.81
C LEU A 89 2.50 3.90 -1.73
N VAL A 90 1.51 4.55 -1.13
CA VAL A 90 0.65 5.54 -1.78
C VAL A 90 0.90 6.88 -1.09
N GLY A 91 1.81 7.68 -1.66
CA GLY A 91 2.08 9.05 -1.20
C GLY A 91 1.07 10.05 -1.75
N PRO A 92 1.24 11.35 -1.53
CA PRO A 92 0.49 12.40 -2.23
C PRO A 92 0.72 12.40 -3.75
N GLU A 93 1.99 12.40 -4.17
CA GLU A 93 2.41 12.62 -5.57
C GLU A 93 2.92 11.34 -6.24
N VAL A 94 3.37 10.34 -5.46
CA VAL A 94 3.96 9.12 -6.00
C VAL A 94 3.22 7.86 -5.56
N LEU A 95 3.39 6.80 -6.36
CA LEU A 95 3.16 5.43 -5.94
C LEU A 95 4.50 4.70 -5.96
N VAL A 96 4.78 3.86 -4.96
CA VAL A 96 5.98 3.02 -4.93
C VAL A 96 5.57 1.57 -4.85
N LEU A 97 6.04 0.75 -5.79
CA LEU A 97 5.97 -0.71 -5.70
C LEU A 97 7.37 -1.24 -5.37
N THR A 98 7.46 -2.19 -4.46
CA THR A 98 8.73 -2.81 -4.05
C THR A 98 8.52 -4.26 -3.65
N ASP A 99 9.47 -5.14 -3.93
CA ASP A 99 9.55 -6.49 -3.33
C ASP A 99 10.68 -6.60 -2.29
N GLY A 100 11.33 -5.49 -1.97
CA GLY A 100 12.50 -5.42 -1.10
C GLY A 100 13.85 -5.62 -1.81
N ARG A 101 13.85 -6.10 -3.07
CA ARG A 101 15.03 -6.28 -3.92
C ARG A 101 14.99 -5.35 -5.14
N GLU A 102 13.85 -5.34 -5.82
CA GLU A 102 13.49 -4.47 -6.93
C GLU A 102 12.34 -3.56 -6.54
N GLY A 103 12.23 -2.42 -7.21
CA GLY A 103 11.17 -1.48 -6.93
C GLY A 103 11.12 -0.34 -7.94
N VAL A 104 9.95 0.29 -8.01
CA VAL A 104 9.66 1.37 -8.94
C VAL A 104 8.92 2.48 -8.23
N VAL A 105 9.28 3.72 -8.57
CA VAL A 105 8.48 4.92 -8.33
C VAL A 105 7.66 5.17 -9.58
N LEU A 106 6.35 5.25 -9.40
CA LEU A 106 5.40 5.62 -10.45
C LEU A 106 4.93 7.06 -10.20
N ARG A 107 5.05 7.87 -11.25
CA ARG A 107 4.53 9.23 -11.37
C ARG A 107 3.64 9.29 -12.60
N ASP A 108 2.82 10.33 -12.69
CA ASP A 108 2.08 10.70 -13.90
C ASP A 108 3.02 10.90 -15.11
N THR A 109 4.19 11.48 -14.86
CA THR A 109 5.25 11.75 -15.84
C THR A 109 6.06 10.52 -16.24
N GLY A 110 5.93 9.41 -15.52
CA GLY A 110 6.59 8.17 -15.88
C GLY A 110 7.02 7.28 -14.71
N THR A 111 7.84 6.30 -15.04
CA THR A 111 8.30 5.25 -14.12
C THR A 111 9.81 5.30 -13.94
N GLN A 112 10.27 5.21 -12.70
CA GLN A 112 11.68 5.19 -12.34
C GLN A 112 12.00 3.98 -11.45
N CYS A 113 12.97 3.17 -11.84
CA CYS A 113 13.45 2.06 -11.02
C CYS A 113 14.31 2.55 -9.86
N LEU A 114 14.13 1.91 -8.71
CA LEU A 114 14.86 2.19 -7.47
C LEU A 114 16.14 1.33 -7.38
N PRO A 115 17.21 1.86 -6.76
CA PRO A 115 18.35 1.05 -6.37
C PRO A 115 17.96 0.00 -5.32
N ALA A 116 18.54 -1.19 -5.39
CA ALA A 116 18.23 -2.29 -4.45
C ALA A 116 18.36 -1.91 -2.96
N SER A 117 19.32 -1.05 -2.60
CA SER A 117 19.48 -0.55 -1.23
C SER A 117 18.28 0.27 -0.74
N VAL A 118 17.61 0.98 -1.64
CA VAL A 118 16.40 1.75 -1.34
C VAL A 118 15.19 0.82 -1.26
N CYS A 119 15.10 -0.20 -2.12
CA CYS A 119 13.98 -1.15 -2.15
C CYS A 119 13.76 -1.84 -0.78
N ALA A 120 14.84 -2.29 -0.14
CA ALA A 120 14.77 -2.90 1.19
C ALA A 120 14.23 -1.93 2.25
N SER A 121 14.67 -0.67 2.20
CA SER A 121 14.18 0.38 3.11
C SER A 121 12.71 0.72 2.86
N MET A 122 12.27 0.74 1.60
CA MET A 122 10.87 0.95 1.23
C MET A 122 9.98 -0.19 1.72
N MET A 123 10.44 -1.44 1.63
CA MET A 123 9.70 -2.59 2.12
C MET A 123 9.53 -2.52 3.65
N LEU A 124 10.60 -2.21 4.39
CA LEU A 124 10.53 -2.01 5.84
C LEU A 124 9.57 -0.88 6.23
N LEU A 125 9.55 0.21 5.47
CA LEU A 125 8.60 1.30 5.67
C LEU A 125 7.15 0.84 5.45
N CYS A 126 6.89 0.07 4.38
CA CYS A 126 5.57 -0.51 4.13
C CYS A 126 5.09 -1.35 5.31
N GLU A 127 5.94 -2.26 5.80
CA GLU A 127 5.63 -3.13 6.93
C GLU A 127 5.38 -2.32 8.20
N THR A 128 6.21 -1.31 8.47
CA THR A 128 6.07 -0.43 9.64
C THR A 128 4.74 0.31 9.63
N ILE A 129 4.36 0.91 8.49
CA ILE A 129 3.07 1.62 8.36
C ILE A 129 1.89 0.66 8.56
N VAL A 130 1.94 -0.53 7.94
CA VAL A 130 0.87 -1.54 8.09
C VAL A 130 0.76 -2.03 9.53
N MET A 131 1.88 -2.28 10.21
CA MET A 131 1.89 -2.68 11.62
C MET A 131 1.32 -1.58 12.52
N ALA A 132 1.72 -0.32 12.29
CA ALA A 132 1.22 0.81 13.05
C ALA A 132 -0.30 0.98 12.90
N HIS A 133 -0.83 0.90 11.67
CA HIS A 133 -2.28 0.93 11.43
C HIS A 133 -3.00 -0.23 12.13
N THR A 134 -2.46 -1.45 12.02
CA THR A 134 -3.07 -2.63 12.66
C THR A 134 -3.11 -2.51 14.18
N ALA A 135 -2.06 -1.97 14.80
CA ALA A 135 -2.00 -1.76 16.24
C ALA A 135 -3.02 -0.71 16.71
N LEU A 136 -3.18 0.38 15.95
CA LEU A 136 -4.19 1.40 16.22
C LEU A 136 -5.60 0.84 16.12
N ASP A 137 -5.92 0.11 15.05
CA ASP A 137 -7.23 -0.52 14.84
C ASP A 137 -7.58 -1.48 15.99
N GLN A 138 -6.61 -2.28 16.45
CA GLN A 138 -6.79 -3.18 17.59
C GLN A 138 -7.06 -2.42 18.89
N GLN A 139 -6.36 -1.30 19.12
CA GLN A 139 -6.57 -0.48 20.30
C GLN A 139 -7.96 0.19 20.30
N GLU A 140 -8.42 0.68 19.16
CA GLU A 140 -9.77 1.25 19.03
C GLU A 140 -10.85 0.20 19.25
N LEU A 141 -10.67 -0.99 18.69
CA LEU A 141 -11.59 -2.11 18.89
C LEU A 141 -11.67 -2.52 20.36
N GLN A 142 -10.54 -2.56 21.08
CA GLN A 142 -10.53 -2.82 22.52
C GLN A 142 -11.26 -1.73 23.31
N LYS A 143 -11.10 -0.45 22.96
CA LYS A 143 -11.84 0.65 23.60
C LYS A 143 -13.34 0.52 23.41
N LEU A 144 -13.80 0.18 22.20
CA LEU A 144 -15.23 -0.04 21.91
C LEU A 144 -15.79 -1.24 22.69
N GLN A 145 -15.01 -2.32 22.80
CA GLN A 145 -15.38 -3.48 23.62
C GLN A 145 -15.50 -3.10 25.10
N GLN A 146 -14.55 -2.33 25.63
CA GLN A 146 -14.59 -1.87 27.02
C GLN A 146 -15.80 -0.96 27.28
N GLN A 147 -16.08 0.00 26.40
CA GLN A 147 -17.29 0.85 26.51
C GLN A 147 -18.57 0.03 26.51
N ARG A 148 -18.64 -1.04 25.72
CA ARG A 148 -19.79 -1.95 25.71
C ARG A 148 -19.91 -2.72 27.03
N VAL A 149 -18.80 -3.22 27.57
CA VAL A 149 -18.78 -3.89 28.88
C VAL A 149 -19.25 -2.92 29.97
N ASP A 150 -18.71 -1.71 29.99
CA ASP A 150 -19.06 -0.69 30.98
C ASP A 150 -20.54 -0.31 30.88
N ALA A 151 -21.06 -0.06 29.66
CA ALA A 151 -22.48 0.26 29.45
C ALA A 151 -23.42 -0.92 29.83
N THR A 152 -23.00 -2.16 29.59
CA THR A 152 -23.78 -3.35 29.97
C THR A 152 -23.73 -3.60 31.49
N SER A 153 -22.61 -3.27 32.13
CA SER A 153 -22.41 -3.38 33.58
C SER A 153 -23.30 -2.39 34.36
N THR A 154 -23.46 -1.16 33.86
CA THR A 154 -24.42 -0.19 34.41
C THR A 154 -25.86 -0.65 34.25
N SER A 155 -26.20 -1.31 33.14
CA SER A 155 -27.55 -1.80 32.87
C SER A 155 -27.95 -3.00 33.76
N LEU A 156 -27.00 -3.85 34.15
CA LEU A 156 -27.24 -5.02 35.00
C LEU A 156 -27.35 -4.67 36.50
N SER A 157 -26.83 -3.51 36.92
CA SER A 157 -26.91 -3.04 38.31
C SER A 157 -28.24 -2.33 38.63
N GLU A 158 -29.05 -2.03 37.62
CA GLU A 158 -30.41 -1.47 37.75
C GLU A 158 -31.53 -2.53 37.67
N ILE A 159 -31.19 -3.81 37.46
CA ILE A 159 -32.18 -4.89 37.46
C ILE A 159 -32.50 -5.25 38.92
N ASP A 160 -33.66 -4.78 39.40
CA ASP A 160 -34.27 -5.26 40.63
C ASP A 160 -34.37 -6.80 40.57
N ARG A 161 -33.84 -7.47 41.60
CA ARG A 161 -33.97 -8.92 41.73
C ARG A 161 -35.45 -9.25 41.86
N ILE A 162 -36.00 -9.93 40.84
CA ILE A 162 -37.36 -10.46 40.91
C ILE A 162 -37.41 -11.47 42.08
N PRO A 163 -38.32 -11.31 43.05
CA PRO A 163 -38.45 -12.20 44.20
C PRO A 163 -38.88 -13.63 43.82
#